data_AF-V4BA54-F1
#
_entry.id   AF-V4BA54-F1
#
_cell.length_a   1.000
_cell.length_b   1.000
_cell.length_c   1.000
_cell.angle_alpha   90.00
_cell.angle_beta   90.00
_cell.angle_gamma   90.00
#
_symmetry.space_group_name_H-M   'P 1'
#
loop_
_entity.id
_entity.type
_entity.pdbx_description
1 polymer ?
#
loop_
_entity_poly.entity_id
_entity_poly.type
_entity_poly.pdbx_seq_one_letter_code
_entity_poly.pdbx_strand_id
1 'polypeptide(L)'
;MNSIKLLVILKFVLLSLLAKPQCTWTRFYDRDNPSASGDWEDLSTLRKENKGEICEKPVDIEARLTDGRPYTAGGDIITLSASVGLICKNNQQTSGNRCDDYKVRFCCPKG
;
A
#
# COMPACT_ATOMS: atom_id res chain seq x y z
N MET A 1 -33.36 -24.33 6.08
CA MET A 1 -32.74 -23.50 5.02
C MET A 1 -32.49 -24.37 3.81
N ASN A 2 -32.96 -24.01 2.62
CA ASN A 2 -32.75 -24.82 1.42
C ASN A 2 -31.36 -24.55 0.81
N SER A 3 -30.82 -25.53 0.10
CA SER A 3 -29.47 -25.46 -0.49
C SER A 3 -29.32 -24.26 -1.44
N ILE A 4 -30.41 -23.87 -2.11
CA ILE A 4 -30.46 -22.68 -2.99
C ILE A 4 -30.23 -21.39 -2.19
N LYS A 5 -30.92 -21.18 -1.06
CA LYS A 5 -30.71 -19.99 -0.21
C LYS A 5 -29.28 -19.94 0.35
N LEU A 6 -28.71 -21.08 0.72
CA LEU A 6 -27.33 -21.14 1.22
C LEU A 6 -26.30 -20.75 0.14
N LEU A 7 -26.44 -21.26 -1.08
CA LEU A 7 -25.58 -20.89 -2.21
C LEU A 7 -25.70 -19.42 -2.59
N VAL A 8 -26.92 -18.84 -2.53
CA VAL A 8 -27.14 -17.42 -2.80
C VAL A 8 -26.45 -16.56 -1.73
N ILE A 9 -26.64 -16.88 -0.44
CA ILE A 9 -25.99 -16.16 0.67
C ILE A 9 -24.47 -16.27 0.54
N LEU A 10 -23.93 -17.46 0.29
CA LEU A 10 -22.49 -17.66 0.14
C LEU A 10 -21.91 -16.87 -1.04
N LYS A 11 -22.59 -16.85 -2.19
CA LYS A 11 -22.19 -16.00 -3.33
C LYS A 11 -22.23 -14.52 -2.98
N PHE A 12 -23.27 -14.05 -2.28
CA PHE A 12 -23.36 -12.64 -1.87
C PHE A 12 -22.26 -12.24 -0.88
N VAL A 13 -21.97 -13.09 0.10
CA VAL A 13 -20.87 -12.89 1.06
C VAL A 13 -19.51 -12.91 0.34
N LEU A 14 -19.31 -13.84 -0.61
CA LEU A 14 -18.08 -13.89 -1.39
C LEU A 14 -17.93 -12.64 -2.29
N LEU A 15 -19.02 -12.17 -2.89
CA LEU A 15 -19.03 -10.96 -3.73
C LEU A 15 -18.73 -9.70 -2.91
N SER A 16 -19.27 -9.57 -1.70
CA SER A 16 -19.01 -8.42 -0.82
C SER A 16 -17.58 -8.44 -0.25
N LEU A 17 -17.00 -9.61 0.00
CA LEU A 17 -15.58 -9.75 0.37
C LEU A 17 -14.62 -9.39 -0.78
N LEU A 18 -15.08 -9.51 -2.03
CA LEU A 18 -14.29 -9.18 -3.23
C LEU A 18 -14.54 -7.74 -3.74
N ALA A 19 -15.56 -7.05 -3.22
CA ALA A 19 -15.88 -5.69 -3.62
C ALA A 19 -14.83 -4.72 -3.05
N LYS A 20 -13.92 -4.24 -3.91
CA LYS A 20 -12.98 -3.17 -3.53
C LYS A 20 -13.76 -1.87 -3.28
N PRO A 21 -13.42 -1.11 -2.22
CA PRO A 21 -14.00 0.21 -2.01
C PRO A 21 -13.85 1.06 -3.28
N GLN A 22 -14.91 1.75 -3.69
CA GLN A 22 -14.77 2.76 -4.73
C GLN A 22 -13.97 3.93 -4.15
N CYS A 23 -12.73 4.05 -4.60
CA CYS A 23 -11.81 5.09 -4.17
C CYS A 23 -11.06 5.66 -5.38
N THR A 24 -10.49 6.84 -5.20
CA THR A 24 -9.66 7.52 -6.20
C THR A 24 -8.20 7.35 -5.80
N TRP A 25 -7.40 6.80 -6.71
CA TRP A 25 -5.96 6.67 -6.52
C TRP A 25 -5.27 8.02 -6.70
N THR A 26 -4.34 8.33 -5.80
CA THR A 26 -3.39 9.42 -6.01
C THR A 26 -2.39 9.08 -7.11
N ARG A 27 -1.56 10.05 -7.49
CA ARG A 27 -0.28 9.75 -8.16
C ARG A 27 0.61 8.90 -7.24
N PHE A 28 1.67 8.35 -7.82
CA PHE A 28 2.76 7.77 -7.03
C PHE A 28 3.59 8.87 -6.35
N TYR A 29 4.06 8.56 -5.16
CA TYR A 29 5.03 9.31 -4.36
C TYR A 29 6.25 8.42 -4.14
N ASP A 30 7.41 9.05 -4.29
CA ASP A 30 8.75 8.49 -4.23
C ASP A 30 9.54 9.64 -3.59
N ARG A 31 9.54 9.65 -2.26
CA ARG A 31 10.02 10.78 -1.44
C ARG A 31 11.43 10.50 -0.97
N ASP A 32 11.69 9.28 -0.50
CA ASP A 32 12.98 8.87 0.02
C ASP A 32 13.72 7.98 -0.99
N ASN A 33 15.03 7.85 -0.82
CA ASN A 33 15.83 6.88 -1.58
C ASN A 33 16.47 5.92 -0.58
N PRO A 34 16.89 4.70 -0.97
CA PRO A 34 17.46 3.65 -0.10
C PRO A 34 18.84 3.98 0.49
N SER A 35 18.90 5.05 1.26
CA SER A 35 20.07 5.69 1.82
C SER A 35 20.03 5.60 3.35
N ALA A 36 21.16 5.86 4.02
CA ALA A 36 21.25 5.84 5.49
C ALA A 36 20.53 4.64 6.16
N SER A 37 19.35 4.85 6.74
CA SER A 37 18.59 3.87 7.53
C SER A 37 17.67 2.96 6.73
N GLY A 38 17.34 3.26 5.47
CA GLY A 38 16.39 2.47 4.67
C GLY A 38 15.73 3.29 3.58
N ASP A 39 14.50 2.93 3.25
CA ASP A 39 13.62 3.66 2.34
C ASP A 39 12.26 3.91 3.00
N TRP A 40 11.80 5.17 2.99
CA TRP A 40 10.73 5.70 3.84
C TRP A 40 9.66 6.49 3.08
N GLU A 41 8.73 5.75 2.50
CA GLU A 41 7.47 6.26 1.95
C GLU A 41 6.37 6.34 3.03
N ASP A 42 6.70 6.96 4.17
CA ASP A 42 5.79 7.06 5.31
C ASP A 42 4.66 8.06 5.06
N LEU A 43 3.43 7.64 5.34
CA LEU A 43 2.22 8.40 5.03
C LEU A 43 2.16 9.74 5.77
N SER A 44 2.70 9.82 6.99
CA SER A 44 2.70 11.05 7.79
C SER A 44 3.49 12.15 7.07
N THR A 45 4.71 11.84 6.65
CA THR A 45 5.56 12.81 5.97
C THR A 45 5.08 13.11 4.56
N LEU A 46 4.68 12.07 3.81
CA LEU A 46 4.09 12.24 2.48
C LEU A 46 2.91 13.20 2.50
N ARG A 47 2.01 13.08 3.47
CA ARG A 47 0.84 13.96 3.60
C ARG A 47 1.20 15.39 4.01
N LYS A 48 2.24 15.55 4.86
CA LYS A 48 2.74 16.86 5.27
C LYS A 48 3.33 17.64 4.10
N GLU A 49 4.06 16.95 3.22
CA GLU A 49 4.73 17.52 2.05
C GLU A 49 3.78 17.72 0.85
N ASN A 50 2.75 16.86 0.73
CA ASN A 50 1.78 16.89 -0.37
C ASN A 50 0.37 17.27 0.14
N LYS A 51 0.25 18.49 0.68
CA LYS A 51 -0.97 18.95 1.36
C LYS A 51 -2.20 18.86 0.46
N GLY A 52 -3.22 18.12 0.90
CA GLY A 52 -4.49 17.98 0.20
C GLY A 52 -4.51 16.92 -0.90
N GLU A 53 -3.35 16.34 -1.27
CA GLU A 53 -3.31 15.27 -2.29
C GLU A 53 -3.68 13.90 -1.70
N ILE A 54 -3.35 13.67 -0.41
CA ILE A 54 -3.64 12.41 0.29
C ILE A 54 -4.68 12.69 1.38
N CYS A 55 -5.81 11.97 1.32
CA CYS A 55 -6.89 12.06 2.31
C CYS A 55 -6.46 11.63 3.71
N GLU A 56 -7.29 11.97 4.71
CA GLU A 56 -6.98 11.66 6.11
C GLU A 56 -6.90 10.16 6.40
N LYS A 57 -7.76 9.37 5.76
CA LYS A 57 -7.88 7.93 5.97
C LYS A 57 -7.92 7.21 4.62
N PRO A 58 -6.76 6.92 4.02
CA PRO A 58 -6.70 6.05 2.86
C PRO A 58 -7.27 4.67 3.19
N VAL A 59 -8.00 4.10 2.23
CA VAL A 59 -8.61 2.77 2.38
C VAL A 59 -7.79 1.66 1.74
N ASP A 60 -6.82 2.03 0.91
CA ASP A 60 -5.91 1.09 0.26
C ASP A 60 -4.57 1.78 -0.06
N ILE A 61 -3.53 0.96 -0.29
CA ILE A 61 -2.20 1.39 -0.71
C ILE A 61 -1.69 0.46 -1.81
N GLU A 62 -1.00 1.04 -2.78
CA GLU A 62 -0.22 0.29 -3.76
C GLU A 62 1.24 0.71 -3.66
N ALA A 63 2.12 -0.27 -3.51
CA ALA A 63 3.57 -0.09 -3.56
C ALA A 63 4.15 -0.75 -4.80
N ARG A 64 5.19 -0.11 -5.36
CA ARG A 64 5.98 -0.62 -6.48
C ARG A 64 7.44 -0.28 -6.27
N LEU A 65 8.32 -1.01 -6.95
CA LEU A 65 9.68 -0.53 -7.19
C LEU A 65 9.63 0.70 -8.09
N THR A 66 10.64 1.56 -8.03
CA THR A 66 10.67 2.79 -8.84
C THR A 66 10.69 2.49 -10.35
N ASP A 67 11.23 1.33 -10.76
CA ASP A 67 11.18 0.77 -12.12
C ASP A 67 9.79 0.26 -12.57
N GLY A 68 8.80 0.26 -11.67
CA GLY A 68 7.41 -0.08 -11.95
C GLY A 68 7.02 -1.54 -11.72
N ARG A 69 7.97 -2.42 -11.37
CA ARG A 69 7.68 -3.80 -10.94
C ARG A 69 6.88 -3.82 -9.63
N PRO A 70 6.15 -4.91 -9.34
CA PRO A 70 5.50 -5.09 -8.05
C PRO A 70 6.53 -5.03 -6.90
N TYR A 71 6.14 -4.46 -5.75
CA TYR A 71 7.05 -4.32 -4.60
C TYR A 71 7.65 -5.66 -4.12
N THR A 72 6.91 -6.76 -4.29
CA THR A 72 7.34 -8.11 -3.94
C THR A 72 8.52 -8.61 -4.76
N ALA A 73 8.81 -8.00 -5.91
CA ALA A 73 9.95 -8.36 -6.74
C ALA A 73 11.30 -7.96 -6.14
N GLY A 74 11.32 -7.06 -5.14
CA GLY A 74 12.55 -6.73 -4.41
C GLY A 74 12.92 -7.77 -3.35
N GLY A 75 11.93 -8.44 -2.78
CA GLY A 75 12.15 -9.47 -1.75
C GLY A 75 12.46 -8.92 -0.36
N ASP A 76 12.39 -7.59 -0.17
CA ASP A 76 12.64 -6.95 1.12
C ASP A 76 11.55 -7.24 2.16
N ILE A 77 11.99 -7.23 3.42
CA ILE A 77 11.12 -7.18 4.59
C ILE A 77 10.65 -5.74 4.76
N ILE A 78 9.38 -5.49 4.43
CA ILE A 78 8.76 -4.16 4.50
C ILE A 78 7.55 -4.12 5.44
N THR A 79 7.32 -2.95 6.04
CA THR A 79 6.00 -2.59 6.58
C THR A 79 5.19 -1.90 5.48
N LEU A 80 4.01 -2.40 5.16
CA LEU A 80 3.14 -1.82 4.14
C LEU A 80 1.68 -1.76 4.62
N SER A 81 1.13 -0.55 4.75
CA SER A 81 -0.30 -0.38 5.03
C SER A 81 -0.81 1.01 4.63
N ALA A 82 -2.11 1.11 4.36
CA ALA A 82 -2.76 2.38 4.03
C ALA A 82 -2.73 3.41 5.18
N SER A 83 -2.46 2.99 6.43
CA SER A 83 -2.36 3.88 7.60
C SER A 83 -0.93 4.30 7.95
N VAL A 84 0.07 3.60 7.44
CA VAL A 84 1.49 3.83 7.75
C VAL A 84 2.28 4.31 6.51
N GLY A 85 1.93 3.85 5.32
CA GLY A 85 2.76 3.99 4.13
C GLY A 85 3.60 2.73 3.87
N LEU A 86 4.77 2.90 3.26
CA LEU A 86 5.80 1.87 3.14
C LEU A 86 7.03 2.26 3.95
N ILE A 87 7.57 1.30 4.71
CA ILE A 87 8.84 1.45 5.42
C ILE A 87 9.67 0.21 5.16
N CYS A 88 10.83 0.40 4.55
CA CYS A 88 11.90 -0.58 4.50
C CYS A 88 13.07 -0.09 5.37
N LYS A 89 13.61 -0.96 6.23
CA LYS A 89 14.79 -0.63 7.07
C LYS A 89 15.96 -1.51 6.70
N ASN A 90 17.13 -0.91 6.46
CA ASN A 90 18.35 -1.63 6.11
C ASN A 90 18.75 -2.66 7.18
N ASN A 91 18.55 -2.35 8.47
CA ASN A 91 18.90 -3.25 9.58
C ASN A 91 17.93 -4.42 9.77
N GLN A 92 16.83 -4.48 9.01
CA GLN A 92 15.88 -5.58 9.02
C GLN A 92 16.07 -6.53 7.83
N GLN A 93 16.87 -6.15 6.83
CA GLN A 93 17.09 -6.97 5.65
C GLN A 93 18.10 -8.09 5.92
N THR A 94 17.92 -9.21 5.23
CA THR A 94 18.80 -10.37 5.36
C THR A 94 20.16 -10.12 4.68
N SER A 95 21.21 -10.69 5.26
CA SER A 95 22.54 -10.81 4.62
C SER A 95 23.22 -9.50 4.21
N GLY A 96 22.89 -8.38 4.87
CA GLY A 96 23.50 -7.08 4.57
C GLY A 96 22.94 -6.40 3.32
N ASN A 97 21.82 -6.92 2.78
CA ASN A 97 21.08 -6.23 1.73
C ASN A 97 20.62 -4.85 2.22
N ARG A 98 20.65 -3.88 1.31
CA ARG A 98 19.99 -2.58 1.52
C ARG A 98 18.60 -2.68 0.94
N CYS A 99 17.71 -1.84 1.44
CA CYS A 99 16.40 -1.66 0.83
C CYS A 99 16.53 -1.37 -0.67
N ASP A 100 15.62 -1.93 -1.45
CA ASP A 100 15.31 -1.42 -2.77
C ASP A 100 14.61 -0.06 -2.69
N ASP A 101 14.46 0.56 -3.86
CA ASP A 101 13.86 1.87 -4.04
C ASP A 101 12.37 1.74 -4.37
N TYR A 102 11.51 2.31 -3.53
CA TYR A 102 10.06 2.13 -3.62
C TYR A 102 9.29 3.43 -3.87
N LYS A 103 8.11 3.26 -4.45
CA LYS A 103 7.11 4.31 -4.56
C LYS A 103 5.73 3.81 -4.17
N VAL A 104 4.93 4.67 -3.56
CA VAL A 104 3.58 4.35 -3.09
C VAL A 104 2.53 5.26 -3.69
N ARG A 105 1.30 4.76 -3.84
CA ARG A 105 0.11 5.59 -4.02
C ARG A 105 -1.00 5.11 -3.10
N PHE A 106 -1.91 6.02 -2.77
CA PHE A 106 -2.97 5.79 -1.81
C PHE A 106 -4.32 5.85 -2.50
N CYS A 107 -5.26 5.01 -2.05
CA CYS A 107 -6.64 5.07 -2.50
C CYS A 107 -7.49 5.79 -1.47
N CYS A 108 -8.11 6.90 -1.88
CA CYS A 108 -8.92 7.74 -1.02
C CYS A 108 -10.41 7.55 -1.30
N PRO A 109 -11.26 7.40 -0.26
CA PRO A 109 -12.71 7.32 -0.46
C PRO A 109 -13.21 8.48 -1.30
N LYS A 110 -14.15 8.19 -2.20
CA LYS A 110 -15.00 9.26 -2.76
C LYS A 110 -15.88 9.74 -1.61
N GLY A 111 -15.83 11.05 -1.34
CA GLY A 111 -16.66 11.70 -0.32
C GLY A 111 -18.16 11.56 -0.60
#